data_AF-A0A7Y3UIM1-F1
#
_entry.id   AF-A0A7Y3UIM1-F1
#
_cell.length_a   1.000
_cell.length_b   1.000
_cell.length_c   1.000
_cell.angle_alpha   90.00
_cell.angle_beta   90.00
_cell.angle_gamma   90.00
#
_symmetry.space_group_name_H-M   'P 1'
#
loop_
_entity.id
_entity.type
_entity.pdbx_description
1 polymer ?
#
loop_
_entity_poly.entity_id
_entity_poly.type
_entity_poly.pdbx_seq_one_letter_code
_entity_poly.pdbx_strand_id
1 'polypeptide(L)' 'MKQSVKRKNYYLDETKIKGAQKILEAKTETETIDRALDLVLFRKKILDSLKNTKGKGKVEQLF' A
#
# COMPACT_ATOMS: atom_id res chain seq x y z
N MET A 1 -11.02 11.70 6.84
CA MET A 1 -10.48 12.97 6.27
C MET A 1 -10.78 12.96 4.78
N LYS A 2 -11.39 14.02 4.23
CA LYS A 2 -11.71 14.09 2.80
C LYS A 2 -10.38 14.12 2.03
N GLN A 3 -9.99 13.00 1.41
CA GLN A 3 -8.80 12.97 0.56
C GLN A 3 -9.00 13.98 -0.57
N SER A 4 -8.02 14.89 -0.75
CA SER A 4 -8.02 15.81 -1.89
C SER A 4 -7.67 15.00 -3.14
N VAL A 5 -8.69 14.42 -3.78
CA VAL A 5 -8.51 13.69 -5.03
C VAL A 5 -8.19 14.71 -6.13
N LYS A 6 -6.99 14.62 -6.69
CA LYS A 6 -6.57 15.38 -7.87
C LYS A 6 -6.36 14.42 -9.03
N ARG A 7 -6.91 14.74 -10.20
CA ARG A 7 -6.67 13.96 -11.42
C ARG A 7 -5.17 13.95 -11.74
N LYS A 8 -4.66 12.78 -12.06
CA LYS A 8 -3.31 12.56 -12.56
C LYS A 8 -3.40 11.79 -13.87
N ASN A 9 -2.54 12.12 -14.83
CA ASN A 9 -2.44 11.39 -16.10
C ASN A 9 -1.01 10.84 -16.17
N TYR A 10 -0.87 9.51 -16.26
CA TYR A 10 0.41 8.81 -16.33
C TYR A 10 0.38 7.79 -17.45
N TYR A 11 1.53 7.55 -18.07
CA TYR A 11 1.73 6.38 -18.92
C TYR A 11 2.12 5.20 -18.03
N LEU A 12 1.30 4.15 -18.05
CA LEU A 12 1.53 2.93 -17.28
C LEU A 12 1.56 1.74 -18.23
N ASP A 13 2.34 0.74 -17.85
CA ASP A 13 2.35 -0.56 -18.53
C ASP A 13 1.04 -1.30 -18.22
N GLU A 14 0.25 -1.55 -19.26
CA GLU A 14 -1.04 -2.21 -19.16
C GLU A 14 -0.92 -3.61 -18.54
N THR A 15 0.13 -4.35 -18.86
CA THR A 15 0.34 -5.71 -18.33
C THR A 15 0.54 -5.65 -16.82
N LYS A 16 1.30 -4.65 -16.34
CA LYS A 16 1.53 -4.45 -14.90
C LYS A 16 0.25 -4.04 -14.18
N ILE A 17 -0.54 -3.12 -14.74
CA ILE A 17 -1.77 -2.67 -14.05
C ILE A 17 -2.82 -3.78 -14.00
N LYS A 18 -2.99 -4.57 -15.08
CA LYS A 18 -3.90 -5.73 -15.07
C LYS A 18 -3.42 -6.82 -14.11
N GLY A 19 -2.12 -7.06 -14.03
CA GLY A 19 -1.53 -7.99 -13.06
C GLY A 19 -1.82 -7.56 -11.63
N ALA A 20 -1.56 -6.29 -11.32
CA ALA A 20 -1.86 -5.71 -10.01
C ALA A 20 -3.37 -5.74 -9.70
N GLN A 21 -4.23 -5.49 -10.69
CA GLN A 21 -5.68 -5.52 -10.51
C GLN A 21 -6.19 -6.90 -10.09
N LYS A 22 -5.61 -7.98 -10.66
CA LYS A 22 -5.91 -9.37 -10.26
C LYS A 22 -5.44 -9.67 -8.84
N ILE A 23 -4.19 -9.31 -8.51
CA ILE A 23 -3.59 -9.56 -7.19
C ILE A 23 -4.35 -8.82 -6.08
N LEU A 24 -4.76 -7.58 -6.37
CA LEU A 24 -5.43 -6.71 -5.41
C LEU A 24 -6.95 -6.84 -5.45
N GLU A 25 -7.51 -7.70 -6.30
CA GLU A 25 -8.96 -7.90 -6.48
C GLU A 25 -9.73 -6.57 -6.66
N ALA A 26 -9.15 -5.67 -7.46
CA ALA A 26 -9.71 -4.34 -7.69
C ALA A 26 -10.63 -4.32 -8.91
N LYS A 27 -11.70 -3.51 -8.85
CA LYS A 27 -12.68 -3.38 -9.94
C LYS A 27 -12.19 -2.45 -11.03
N THR A 28 -11.36 -1.47 -10.68
CA THR A 28 -10.85 -0.46 -11.61
C THR A 28 -9.35 -0.26 -11.49
N GLU A 29 -8.71 0.30 -12.52
CA GLU A 29 -7.28 0.66 -12.49
C GLU A 29 -7.00 1.75 -11.45
N THR A 30 -7.91 2.72 -11.29
CA THR A 30 -7.81 3.75 -10.23
C THR A 30 -7.78 3.10 -8.85
N GLU A 31 -8.70 2.18 -8.58
CA GLU A 31 -8.74 1.44 -7.32
C GLU A 31 -7.50 0.57 -7.12
N THR A 32 -6.96 0.00 -8.20
CA THR A 32 -5.71 -0.77 -8.17
C THR A 32 -4.54 0.10 -7.71
N ILE A 33 -4.41 1.30 -8.27
CA ILE A 33 -3.36 2.25 -7.90
C ILE A 33 -3.53 2.69 -6.44
N ASP A 34 -4.75 3.02 -6.03
CA ASP A 34 -5.05 3.48 -4.68
C ASP A 34 -4.70 2.40 -3.62
N ARG A 35 -5.18 1.17 -3.81
CA ARG A 35 -4.85 0.02 -2.94
C ARG A 35 -3.34 -0.26 -2.90
N ALA A 36 -2.66 -0.18 -4.05
CA ALA A 36 -1.22 -0.39 -4.11
C ALA A 36 -0.45 0.67 -3.30
N LEU A 37 -0.85 1.93 -3.39
CA LEU A 37 -0.26 3.01 -2.59
C LEU A 37 -0.54 2.82 -1.10
N ASP A 38 -1.76 2.46 -0.73
CA ASP A 38 -2.14 2.18 0.66
C ASP A 38 -1.30 1.06 1.26
N LEU A 39 -1.05 -0.03 0.52
CA LEU A 39 -0.19 -1.12 0.97
C LEU A 39 1.25 -0.67 1.23
N VAL A 40 1.82 0.17 0.36
CA VAL A 40 3.17 0.72 0.54
C VAL A 40 3.24 1.63 1.77
N LEU A 41 2.25 2.52 1.95
CA LEU A 41 2.17 3.41 3.09
C LEU A 41 1.98 2.63 4.40
N PHE A 42 1.13 1.61 4.39
CA PHE A 42 0.88 0.73 5.53
C PHE A 42 2.14 -0.04 5.93
N ARG A 43 2.85 -0.64 4.95
CA ARG A 43 4.13 -1.32 5.19
C ARG A 43 5.13 -0.39 5.84
N LYS A 44 5.25 0.86 5.37
CA LYS A 44 6.15 1.86 5.96
C LYS A 44 5.78 2.17 7.41
N LYS A 45 4.50 2.39 7.70
CA LYS A 45 4.01 2.62 9.07
C LYS A 45 4.34 1.47 10.01
N ILE A 46 4.11 0.22 9.58
CA ILE A 46 4.47 -0.96 10.39
C ILE A 46 5.96 -0.98 10.68
N LEU A 47 6.81 -0.81 9.66
CA LEU A 47 8.26 -0.86 9.82
C LEU A 47 8.76 0.24 10.75
N ASP A 48 8.17 1.44 10.68
CA ASP A 48 8.55 2.55 11.57
C ASP A 48 8.08 2.28 13.01
N SER A 49 6.88 1.74 13.20
CA SER A 49 6.41 1.28 14.52
C SER A 49 7.34 0.21 15.11
N LEU A 50 7.74 -0.78 14.31
CA LEU A 50 8.67 -1.84 14.74
C LEU A 50 10.06 -1.29 15.09
N LYS A 51 10.56 -0.30 14.35
CA LYS A 51 11.82 0.37 14.68
C LYS A 51 11.73 1.14 16.00
N ASN A 52 10.61 1.81 16.23
CA ASN A 52 10.38 2.60 17.44
C ASN A 52 10.12 1.72 18.68
N THR A 53 9.66 0.48 18.49
CA THR A 53 9.47 -0.50 19.57
C THR A 53 10.70 -1.40 19.82
N LYS A 54 11.66 -1.45 18.88
CA LYS A 54 12.93 -2.17 19.02
C LYS A 54 13.76 -1.54 20.16
N GLY A 55 13.54 -2.04 21.38
CA GLY A 55 14.16 -1.56 22.61
C GLY A 55 13.19 -1.24 23.76
N LYS A 56 11.86 -1.34 23.56
CA LYS A 56 10.87 -0.94 24.60
C LYS A 56 9.80 -1.99 24.95
N GLY A 57 9.74 -3.16 24.32
CA GLY A 57 8.75 -4.16 24.70
C GLY A 57 8.98 -5.53 24.09
N LYS A 58 8.79 -6.57 24.91
CA LYS A 58 8.80 -7.99 24.55
C LYS A 58 7.92 -8.24 23.32
N VAL A 59 8.55 -8.44 22.16
CA VAL A 59 7.87 -9.08 21.00
C VAL A 59 8.44 -10.48 20.91
N GLU A 60 8.08 -11.31 21.89
CA GLU A 60 8.21 -12.75 21.76
C GLU A 60 7.04 -13.26 20.92
N GLN A 61 7.40 -13.94 19.82
CA GLN A 61 6.60 -14.89 19.07
C GLN A 61 5.40 -14.36 18.28
N LEU A 62 5.68 -13.89 17.05
CA LEU A 62 4.78 -14.07 15.91
C LEU A 62 5.62 -14.33 14.64
N PHE A 63 6.25 -15.50 14.62
CA PHE A 63 6.61 -16.25 13.41
C PHE A 63 6.15 -17.68 13.63
#